data_AF-A0A1C7LQZ8-F1
#
_entry.id   AF-A0A1C7LQZ8-F1
#
_cell.length_a   1.000
_cell.length_b   1.000
_cell.length_c   1.000
_cell.angle_alpha   90.00
_cell.angle_beta   90.00
_cell.angle_gamma   90.00
#
_symmetry.space_group_name_H-M   'P 1'
#
loop_
_entity.id
_entity.type
_entity.pdbx_description
1 polymer ?
#
loop_
_entity_poly.entity_id
_entity_poly.type
_entity_poly.pdbx_seq_one_letter_code
_entity_poly.pdbx_strand_id
1 'polypeptide(L)'
;MWVINVPSRHVDSSDDDAFVPDDKNPKFDDFYWSVMLELRNVKESRGWVIRNPQPRAQLKDARRMINRKCGNHINIPELVTMGIALHDDPEPVATAQEMEAFKICTAPEDIEKYLKAWGTILHHVPFMPALMPNLTISPYGVVLLGAFLDAHARFACSDDLGMLRYDAMLYIEEVRLDGTIIRYQAGCNKMLRGFKDLATACLLTPRRLRDDFDAIAKLFCCNVREGTTRIKSRDYPSFMYPEDGYKKGRSDYGLCRGPFLVRCFRHIFTGKRNATVSACVGLKGGPRPVAELNKMSEVTPENIGYVAVLARFILNDQDAWHVDDNKFNSADFYNSLIHLFSNAEWCASTLKWWNEEVFENNGSDSDDEDDGDNMYMRILAQRATREAAIEEHRCGEEMAQRALEDQIHYAGENSDEDRGDNGTSGKEDAWDHDSGAEDDSDKDMQELDYPEDGEEERDELDDLPEWF
;
A
#
# COMPACT_ATOMS: atom_id res chain seq x y z
N MET A 1 44.79 13.75 -14.37
CA MET A 1 45.46 13.76 -13.04
C MET A 1 45.50 15.19 -12.56
N TRP A 2 44.55 15.58 -11.69
CA TRP A 2 44.65 16.83 -10.92
C TRP A 2 44.99 16.43 -9.49
N VAL A 3 46.24 16.65 -9.11
CA VAL A 3 46.76 16.40 -7.77
C VAL A 3 46.25 17.51 -6.86
N ILE A 4 45.41 17.17 -5.87
CA ILE A 4 45.09 18.07 -4.76
C ILE A 4 46.32 18.08 -3.85
N ASN A 5 47.11 19.15 -3.95
CA ASN A 5 48.27 19.38 -3.12
C ASN A 5 47.79 20.04 -1.81
N VAL A 6 47.70 19.27 -0.72
CA VAL A 6 47.41 19.82 0.61
C VAL A 6 48.74 20.24 1.24
N PRO A 7 48.99 21.53 1.49
CA PRO A 7 50.21 21.93 2.19
C PRO A 7 50.07 21.53 3.66
N SER A 8 50.96 20.64 4.11
CA SER A 8 51.19 20.43 5.54
C SER A 8 51.79 21.70 6.14
N ARG A 9 51.01 22.41 6.96
CA ARG A 9 51.53 23.35 7.95
C ARG A 9 50.95 22.94 9.30
N HIS A 10 51.83 22.63 10.25
CA HIS A 10 51.48 22.67 11.66
C HIS A 10 50.89 24.04 11.98
N VAL A 11 49.67 24.06 12.51
CA VAL A 11 49.07 25.25 13.10
C VAL A 11 48.55 24.86 14.47
N ASP A 12 49.05 25.60 15.46
CA ASP A 12 48.65 25.59 16.84
C ASP A 12 47.14 25.82 17.00
N SER A 13 46.62 25.31 18.12
CA SER A 13 45.24 25.45 18.54
C SER A 13 44.87 26.91 18.81
N SER A 14 44.18 27.54 17.86
CA SER A 14 43.13 28.55 18.06
C SER A 14 43.01 29.34 16.76
N ASP A 15 42.10 28.95 15.88
CA ASP A 15 41.43 29.83 14.92
C ASP A 15 40.31 29.03 14.25
N ASP A 16 39.07 29.35 14.63
CA ASP A 16 37.85 28.89 13.96
C ASP A 16 37.77 29.52 12.55
N ASP A 17 38.41 28.88 11.57
CA ASP A 17 38.21 29.21 10.16
C ASP A 17 36.86 28.63 9.68
N ALA A 18 35.79 29.36 9.97
CA ALA A 18 34.48 29.11 9.38
C ALA A 18 34.54 29.38 7.85
N PHE A 19 34.34 28.33 7.06
CA PHE A 19 34.22 28.40 5.60
C PHE A 19 33.10 29.39 5.20
N VAL A 20 33.46 30.45 4.45
CA VAL A 20 32.55 31.51 4.01
C VAL A 20 31.79 31.08 2.75
N PRO A 21 30.44 31.00 2.76
CA PRO A 21 29.64 30.64 1.58
C PRO A 21 29.71 31.67 0.44
N ASP A 22 29.58 31.18 -0.79
CA ASP A 22 29.66 31.95 -2.05
C ASP A 22 28.38 32.75 -2.35
N ASP A 23 27.83 33.38 -1.31
CA ASP A 23 26.44 33.82 -1.23
C ASP A 23 26.12 35.11 -2.02
N LYS A 24 27.12 35.68 -2.71
CA LYS A 24 26.98 36.87 -3.58
C LYS A 24 27.94 36.85 -4.77
N ASN A 25 28.28 35.67 -5.31
CA ASN A 25 29.14 35.61 -6.49
C ASN A 25 28.39 36.14 -7.73
N PRO A 26 28.89 37.17 -8.43
CA PRO A 26 28.28 37.66 -9.68
C PRO A 26 28.35 36.65 -10.85
N LYS A 27 28.88 35.44 -10.61
CA LYS A 27 28.97 34.34 -11.58
C LYS A 27 27.70 33.49 -11.68
N PHE A 28 26.82 33.53 -10.68
CA PHE A 28 25.61 32.73 -10.65
C PHE A 28 24.39 33.54 -11.07
N ASP A 29 23.46 32.90 -11.77
CA ASP A 29 22.22 33.58 -12.13
C ASP A 29 21.27 33.73 -10.92
N ASP A 30 20.37 34.71 -11.00
CA ASP A 30 19.43 35.04 -9.92
C ASP A 30 18.49 33.86 -9.61
N PHE A 31 18.19 33.01 -10.59
CA PHE A 31 17.30 31.87 -10.42
C PHE A 31 17.97 30.78 -9.60
N TYR A 32 19.20 30.39 -9.94
CA TYR A 32 20.03 29.49 -9.16
C TYR A 32 20.19 29.97 -7.72
N TRP A 33 20.49 31.26 -7.53
CA TRP A 33 20.59 31.86 -6.22
C TRP A 33 19.30 31.72 -5.42
N SER A 34 18.16 32.00 -6.04
CA SER A 34 16.85 31.88 -5.38
C SER A 34 16.56 30.45 -4.91
N VAL A 35 16.90 29.44 -5.73
CA VAL A 35 16.70 28.03 -5.40
C VAL A 35 17.64 27.59 -4.27
N MET A 36 18.94 27.92 -4.33
CA MET A 36 19.89 27.52 -3.28
C MET A 36 19.58 28.17 -1.93
N LEU A 37 19.17 29.44 -1.94
CA LEU A 37 18.73 30.15 -0.74
C LEU A 37 17.49 29.48 -0.13
N GLU A 38 16.55 29.05 -0.97
CA GLU A 38 15.36 28.31 -0.55
C GLU A 38 15.72 26.97 0.11
N LEU A 39 16.61 26.19 -0.50
CA LEU A 39 17.08 24.91 0.06
C LEU A 39 17.84 25.11 1.38
N ARG A 40 18.67 26.15 1.46
CA ARG A 40 19.43 26.50 2.68
C ARG A 40 18.51 26.91 3.83
N ASN A 41 17.54 27.79 3.57
CA ASN A 41 16.61 28.26 4.61
C ASN A 41 15.80 27.10 5.21
N VAL A 42 15.43 26.11 4.39
CA VAL A 42 14.78 24.88 4.88
C VAL A 42 15.71 24.09 5.80
N LYS A 43 16.98 23.91 5.41
CA LYS A 43 17.98 23.25 6.27
C LYS A 43 18.15 23.97 7.62
N GLU A 44 18.20 25.31 7.62
CA GLU A 44 18.46 26.12 8.81
C GLU A 44 17.21 26.29 9.72
N SER A 45 16.01 26.22 9.18
CA SER A 45 14.74 26.38 9.93
C SER A 45 14.32 25.16 10.75
N ARG A 46 15.28 24.31 11.15
CA ARG A 46 15.12 23.09 11.96
C ARG A 46 14.37 21.93 11.30
N GLY A 47 14.40 21.82 9.96
CA GLY A 47 14.03 20.57 9.30
C GLY A 47 13.63 20.68 7.83
N TRP A 48 13.79 19.58 7.09
CA TRP A 48 13.48 19.46 5.67
C TRP A 48 11.97 19.38 5.36
N VAL A 49 11.13 20.19 6.03
CA VAL A 49 9.66 20.17 5.93
C VAL A 49 9.15 21.32 5.05
N ILE A 50 8.27 21.00 4.09
CA ILE A 50 7.77 21.97 3.10
C ILE A 50 6.35 22.43 3.44
N ARG A 51 6.14 23.75 3.54
CA ARG A 51 4.83 24.36 3.83
C ARG A 51 4.18 25.12 2.66
N ASN A 52 4.85 25.34 1.52
CA ASN A 52 4.35 26.20 0.42
C ASN A 52 4.81 25.77 -1.00
N PRO A 53 4.02 26.03 -2.06
CA PRO A 53 4.32 25.62 -3.45
C PRO A 53 5.34 26.56 -4.12
N GLN A 54 6.56 26.06 -4.35
CA GLN A 54 7.69 26.74 -4.99
C GLN A 54 8.56 25.68 -5.71
N PRO A 55 9.64 26.01 -6.45
CA PRO A 55 10.55 25.03 -7.09
C PRO A 55 10.93 23.85 -6.19
N ARG A 56 11.09 24.06 -4.87
CA ARG A 56 11.30 22.99 -3.87
C ARG A 56 10.21 21.90 -3.83
N ALA A 57 8.95 22.24 -4.11
CA ALA A 57 7.83 21.30 -4.02
C ALA A 57 7.95 20.25 -5.13
N GLN A 58 8.35 20.67 -6.33
CA GLN A 58 8.63 19.77 -7.45
C GLN A 58 9.84 18.88 -7.16
N LEU A 59 10.92 19.43 -6.58
CA LEU A 59 12.09 18.64 -6.14
C LEU A 59 11.71 17.59 -5.09
N LYS A 60 10.89 17.97 -4.10
CA LYS A 60 10.36 17.04 -3.09
C LYS A 60 9.53 15.94 -3.72
N ASP A 61 8.55 16.29 -4.55
CA ASP A 61 7.63 15.31 -5.14
C ASP A 61 8.39 14.35 -6.07
N ALA A 62 9.29 14.87 -6.91
CA ALA A 62 10.18 14.07 -7.74
C ALA A 62 10.97 13.06 -6.91
N ARG A 63 11.53 13.51 -5.77
CA ARG A 63 12.41 12.66 -4.97
C ARG A 63 11.68 11.64 -4.13
N ARG A 64 10.49 11.98 -3.63
CA ARG A 64 9.59 11.02 -2.97
C ARG A 64 9.24 9.83 -3.87
N MET A 65 9.42 9.97 -5.19
CA MET A 65 9.18 8.93 -6.17
C MET A 65 10.38 8.10 -6.59
N ILE A 66 11.61 8.60 -6.45
CA ILE A 66 12.80 7.87 -6.93
C ILE A 66 12.95 6.51 -6.24
N ASN A 67 12.73 6.38 -4.93
CA ASN A 67 12.86 5.07 -4.28
C ASN A 67 11.82 4.07 -4.79
N ARG A 68 10.63 4.56 -5.12
CA ARG A 68 9.54 3.76 -5.66
C ARG A 68 9.81 3.35 -7.12
N LYS A 69 10.39 4.24 -7.94
CA LYS A 69 10.64 4.02 -9.39
C LYS A 69 11.98 3.35 -9.71
N CYS A 70 13.02 3.67 -8.95
CA CYS A 70 14.41 3.28 -9.23
C CYS A 70 14.96 2.31 -8.16
N GLY A 71 14.16 2.01 -7.13
CA GLY A 71 14.52 1.05 -6.10
C GLY A 71 15.05 1.65 -4.80
N ASN A 72 15.20 0.77 -3.82
CA ASN A 72 15.92 1.09 -2.59
C ASN A 72 17.44 1.07 -2.82
N HIS A 73 18.18 1.73 -1.93
CA HIS A 73 19.65 1.74 -1.90
C HIS A 73 20.28 2.44 -3.12
N ILE A 74 19.92 3.71 -3.33
CA ILE A 74 20.61 4.61 -4.25
C ILE A 74 21.38 5.62 -3.40
N ASN A 75 22.70 5.75 -3.62
CA ASN A 75 23.47 6.82 -3.01
C ASN A 75 23.15 8.15 -3.73
N ILE A 76 22.36 9.00 -3.08
CA ILE A 76 21.85 10.23 -3.71
C ILE A 76 22.91 11.30 -3.91
N PRO A 77 23.80 11.57 -2.94
CA PRO A 77 24.97 12.41 -3.20
C PRO A 77 25.77 11.98 -4.44
N GLU A 78 26.04 10.68 -4.60
CA GLU A 78 26.76 10.16 -5.78
C GLU A 78 25.94 10.31 -7.06
N LEU A 79 24.66 9.95 -7.04
CA LEU A 79 23.75 10.12 -8.17
C LEU A 79 23.72 11.56 -8.66
N VAL A 80 23.61 12.54 -7.75
CA VAL A 80 23.53 13.96 -8.10
C VAL A 80 24.86 14.43 -8.66
N THR A 81 25.97 14.03 -8.04
CA THR A 81 27.32 14.37 -8.53
C THR A 81 27.54 13.83 -9.93
N MET A 82 27.20 12.56 -10.18
CA MET A 82 27.32 11.90 -11.47
C MET A 82 26.42 12.52 -12.52
N GLY A 83 25.15 12.73 -12.18
CA GLY A 83 24.16 13.31 -13.09
C GLY A 83 24.50 14.73 -13.54
N ILE A 84 25.07 15.54 -12.65
CA ILE A 84 25.55 16.90 -12.98
C ILE A 84 26.83 16.84 -13.81
N ALA A 85 27.80 16.00 -13.43
CA ALA A 85 29.08 15.90 -14.11
C ALA A 85 28.97 15.39 -15.56
N LEU A 86 27.98 14.53 -15.83
CA LEU A 86 27.76 13.88 -17.12
C LEU A 86 26.53 14.45 -17.85
N HIS A 87 26.02 15.60 -17.40
CA HIS A 87 24.93 16.28 -18.07
C HIS A 87 25.35 16.66 -19.51
N ASP A 88 24.55 16.27 -20.50
CA ASP A 88 24.82 16.41 -21.94
C ASP A 88 26.00 15.58 -22.50
N ASP A 89 26.57 14.65 -21.72
CA ASP A 89 27.55 13.69 -22.25
C ASP A 89 26.85 12.72 -23.24
N PRO A 90 27.43 12.48 -24.44
CA PRO A 90 26.82 11.61 -25.45
C PRO A 90 26.89 10.12 -25.08
N GLU A 91 27.85 9.71 -24.27
CA GLU A 91 28.08 8.32 -23.84
C GLU A 91 28.31 8.26 -22.31
N PRO A 92 27.34 8.69 -21.49
CA PRO A 92 27.56 8.96 -20.07
C PRO A 92 27.95 7.71 -19.29
N VAL A 93 27.49 6.53 -19.70
CA VAL A 93 27.88 5.25 -19.08
C VAL A 93 29.36 4.95 -19.33
N ALA A 94 29.82 5.07 -20.57
CA ALA A 94 31.22 4.81 -20.93
C ALA A 94 32.13 5.85 -20.25
N THR A 95 31.77 7.13 -20.32
CA THR A 95 32.51 8.21 -19.65
C THR A 95 32.61 7.97 -18.14
N ALA A 96 31.49 7.62 -17.47
CA ALA A 96 31.50 7.30 -16.04
C ALA A 96 32.43 6.13 -15.70
N GLN A 97 32.40 5.08 -16.52
CA GLN A 97 33.25 3.90 -16.36
C GLN A 97 34.74 4.19 -16.57
N GLU A 98 35.10 5.26 -17.27
CA GLU A 98 36.49 5.66 -17.50
C GLU A 98 37.01 6.65 -16.44
N MET A 99 36.14 7.50 -15.90
CA MET A 99 36.48 8.52 -14.91
C MET A 99 36.90 7.91 -13.57
N GLU A 100 38.13 8.19 -13.15
CA GLU A 100 38.69 7.71 -11.88
C GLU A 100 37.84 8.09 -10.66
N ALA A 101 37.22 9.28 -10.68
CA ALA A 101 36.36 9.76 -9.61
C ALA A 101 35.14 8.85 -9.36
N PHE A 102 34.60 8.21 -10.40
CA PHE A 102 33.46 7.30 -10.28
C PHE A 102 33.89 5.84 -10.12
N LYS A 103 35.02 5.42 -10.71
CA LYS A 103 35.59 4.08 -10.48
C LYS A 103 35.85 3.76 -9.01
N ILE A 104 36.29 4.76 -8.24
CA ILE A 104 36.63 4.58 -6.83
C ILE A 104 35.38 4.50 -5.96
N CYS A 105 34.34 5.26 -6.30
CA CYS A 105 33.20 5.50 -5.41
C CYS A 105 31.94 4.71 -5.80
N THR A 106 31.79 4.32 -7.07
CA THR A 106 30.55 3.75 -7.59
C THR A 106 30.82 2.43 -8.30
N ALA A 107 30.07 1.38 -7.94
CA ALA A 107 30.16 0.09 -8.60
C ALA A 107 29.72 0.19 -10.08
N PRO A 108 30.37 -0.50 -11.03
CA PRO A 108 30.02 -0.42 -12.46
C PRO A 108 28.53 -0.70 -12.75
N GLU A 109 27.94 -1.65 -12.03
CA GLU A 109 26.52 -2.01 -12.11
C GLU A 109 25.56 -0.91 -11.62
N ASP A 110 26.03 0.01 -10.77
CA ASP A 110 25.21 1.11 -10.23
C ASP A 110 25.21 2.36 -11.13
N ILE A 111 26.16 2.48 -12.06
CA ILE A 111 26.27 3.64 -12.97
C ILE A 111 24.99 3.81 -13.79
N GLU A 112 24.55 2.76 -14.47
CA GLU A 112 23.31 2.81 -15.28
C GLU A 112 22.09 3.11 -14.41
N LYS A 113 22.04 2.52 -13.20
CA LYS A 113 20.97 2.76 -12.22
C LYS A 113 20.91 4.24 -11.83
N TYR A 114 22.06 4.86 -11.56
CA TYR A 114 22.14 6.25 -11.12
C TYR A 114 21.79 7.20 -12.24
N LEU A 115 22.26 6.94 -13.46
CA LEU A 115 21.92 7.73 -14.65
C LEU A 115 20.43 7.62 -15.01
N LYS A 116 19.82 6.42 -14.91
CA LYS A 116 18.36 6.23 -15.08
C LYS A 116 17.57 7.03 -14.04
N ALA A 117 18.01 7.00 -12.79
CA ALA A 117 17.38 7.74 -11.70
C ALA A 117 17.57 9.27 -11.85
N TRP A 118 18.72 9.72 -12.34
CA TRP A 118 18.95 11.12 -12.70
C TRP A 118 18.03 11.59 -13.84
N GLY A 119 17.89 10.80 -14.91
CA GLY A 119 16.93 11.09 -15.98
C GLY A 119 15.48 11.21 -15.47
N THR A 120 15.12 10.40 -14.46
CA THR A 120 13.83 10.50 -13.79
C THR A 120 13.67 11.83 -13.04
N ILE A 121 14.72 12.34 -12.38
CA ILE A 121 14.70 13.67 -11.74
C ILE A 121 14.49 14.76 -12.78
N LEU A 122 15.25 14.74 -13.88
CA LEU A 122 15.14 15.75 -14.94
C LEU A 122 13.72 15.81 -15.53
N HIS A 123 13.07 14.66 -15.68
CA HIS A 123 11.70 14.58 -16.17
C HIS A 123 10.68 15.22 -15.21
N HIS A 124 10.83 15.03 -13.90
CA HIS A 124 9.89 15.55 -12.89
C HIS A 124 10.21 16.96 -12.41
N VAL A 125 11.44 17.43 -12.63
CA VAL A 125 11.92 18.76 -12.21
C VAL A 125 12.32 19.55 -13.46
N PRO A 126 11.34 20.12 -14.20
CA PRO A 126 11.58 20.69 -15.52
C PRO A 126 12.50 21.93 -15.52
N PHE A 127 12.70 22.58 -14.37
CA PHE A 127 13.66 23.68 -14.23
C PHE A 127 15.10 23.20 -13.93
N MET A 128 15.32 21.91 -13.69
CA MET A 128 16.64 21.35 -13.36
C MET A 128 17.70 21.65 -14.44
N PRO A 129 17.41 21.57 -15.75
CA PRO A 129 18.37 21.97 -16.79
C PRO A 129 18.84 23.43 -16.67
N ALA A 130 17.98 24.33 -16.20
CA ALA A 130 18.35 25.74 -15.99
C ALA A 130 19.35 25.92 -14.84
N LEU A 131 19.41 24.99 -13.87
CA LEU A 131 20.37 25.03 -12.77
C LEU A 131 21.75 24.47 -13.15
N MET A 132 21.83 23.66 -14.21
CA MET A 132 23.05 22.92 -14.56
C MET A 132 24.29 23.80 -14.79
N PRO A 133 24.22 24.93 -15.52
CA PRO A 133 25.39 25.77 -15.75
C PRO A 133 26.04 26.27 -14.46
N ASN A 134 25.25 26.51 -13.42
CA ASN A 134 25.75 26.97 -12.13
C ASN A 134 26.12 25.82 -11.20
N LEU A 135 25.38 24.72 -11.23
CA LEU A 135 25.68 23.52 -10.45
C LEU A 135 27.02 22.89 -10.84
N THR A 136 27.39 22.88 -12.11
CA THR A 136 28.68 22.31 -12.59
C THR A 136 29.91 23.02 -12.01
N ILE A 137 29.77 24.30 -11.63
CA ILE A 137 30.86 25.10 -11.05
C ILE A 137 30.65 25.39 -9.55
N SER A 138 29.60 24.87 -8.92
CA SER A 138 29.28 25.11 -7.51
C SER A 138 29.24 23.82 -6.69
N PRO A 139 30.37 23.41 -6.09
CA PRO A 139 30.40 22.25 -5.19
C PRO A 139 29.41 22.34 -4.03
N TYR A 140 29.22 23.54 -3.48
CA TYR A 140 28.23 23.79 -2.43
C TYR A 140 26.80 23.51 -2.91
N GLY A 141 26.42 23.97 -4.10
CA GLY A 141 25.10 23.71 -4.67
C GLY A 141 24.84 22.23 -4.91
N VAL A 142 25.84 21.49 -5.40
CA VAL A 142 25.77 20.03 -5.58
C VAL A 142 25.51 19.33 -4.24
N VAL A 143 26.25 19.68 -3.19
CA VAL A 143 26.09 19.10 -1.86
C VAL A 143 24.74 19.46 -1.25
N LEU A 144 24.31 20.72 -1.36
CA LEU A 144 23.04 21.19 -0.81
C LEU A 144 21.84 20.51 -1.50
N LEU A 145 21.87 20.42 -2.82
CA LEU A 145 20.87 19.69 -3.61
C LEU A 145 20.85 18.20 -3.27
N GLY A 146 22.03 17.57 -3.20
CA GLY A 146 22.19 16.17 -2.81
C GLY A 146 21.59 15.87 -1.44
N ALA A 147 21.90 16.70 -0.44
CA ALA A 147 21.37 16.55 0.91
C ALA A 147 19.84 16.73 0.98
N PHE A 148 19.30 17.75 0.29
CA PHE A 148 17.86 17.97 0.21
C PHE A 148 17.13 16.76 -0.40
N LEU A 149 17.65 16.25 -1.52
CA LEU A 149 17.06 15.10 -2.19
C LEU A 149 17.19 13.84 -1.32
N ASP A 150 18.34 13.60 -0.70
CA ASP A 150 18.52 12.44 0.17
C ASP A 150 17.56 12.46 1.38
N ALA A 151 17.36 13.61 2.02
CA ALA A 151 16.40 13.75 3.11
C ALA A 151 14.96 13.41 2.67
N HIS A 152 14.51 13.96 1.53
CA HIS A 152 13.17 13.71 1.03
C HIS A 152 12.94 12.28 0.52
N ALA A 153 14.00 11.58 0.12
CA ALA A 153 13.99 10.15 -0.13
C ALA A 153 13.59 9.35 1.10
N ARG A 154 14.30 9.64 2.19
CA ARG A 154 14.19 8.94 3.45
C ARG A 154 12.83 9.20 4.06
N PHE A 155 12.32 10.42 3.95
CA PHE A 155 10.95 10.74 4.36
C PHE A 155 9.90 9.97 3.60
N ALA A 156 10.00 9.79 2.28
CA ALA A 156 9.04 8.96 1.56
C ALA A 156 9.04 7.50 2.03
N CYS A 157 10.24 6.94 2.24
CA CYS A 157 10.39 5.59 2.78
C CYS A 157 9.81 5.49 4.20
N SER A 158 10.08 6.49 5.05
CA SER A 158 9.55 6.57 6.42
C SER A 158 8.04 6.70 6.45
N ASP A 159 7.45 7.51 5.56
CA ASP A 159 5.99 7.65 5.41
C ASP A 159 5.38 6.29 5.01
N ASP A 160 5.95 5.62 4.00
CA ASP A 160 5.49 4.30 3.53
C ASP A 160 5.63 3.22 4.63
N LEU A 161 6.73 3.24 5.38
CA LEU A 161 6.92 2.37 6.54
C LEU A 161 5.94 2.67 7.66
N GLY A 162 5.69 3.95 7.95
CA GLY A 162 4.73 4.38 8.97
C GLY A 162 3.31 3.89 8.66
N MET A 163 2.90 3.99 7.38
CA MET A 163 1.62 3.45 6.90
C MET A 163 1.54 1.93 7.05
N LEU A 164 2.58 1.19 6.64
CA LEU A 164 2.55 -0.27 6.66
C LEU A 164 2.78 -0.89 8.04
N ARG A 165 3.57 -0.27 8.92
CA ARG A 165 4.17 -0.90 10.11
C ARG A 165 3.13 -1.62 10.99
N TYR A 166 1.94 -1.07 11.15
CA TYR A 166 0.88 -1.69 11.97
C TYR A 166 -0.24 -2.27 11.13
N ASP A 167 -0.68 -1.54 10.10
CA ASP A 167 -1.80 -1.95 9.25
C ASP A 167 -1.53 -3.26 8.51
N ALA A 168 -0.28 -3.50 8.09
CA ALA A 168 0.05 -4.73 7.37
C ALA A 168 -0.09 -5.98 8.23
N MET A 169 -0.08 -5.87 9.56
CA MET A 169 -0.27 -7.04 10.43
C MET A 169 -1.69 -7.62 10.29
N LEU A 170 -2.67 -6.80 9.88
CA LEU A 170 -4.04 -7.24 9.56
C LEU A 170 -4.10 -8.04 8.25
N TYR A 171 -3.05 -8.01 7.44
CA TYR A 171 -2.99 -8.72 6.16
C TYR A 171 -2.39 -10.11 6.28
N ILE A 172 -1.86 -10.47 7.46
CA ILE A 172 -1.32 -11.80 7.74
C ILE A 172 -2.48 -12.79 7.71
N GLU A 173 -2.40 -13.77 6.82
CA GLU A 173 -3.42 -14.80 6.68
C GLU A 173 -3.34 -15.80 7.84
N GLU A 174 -4.49 -16.39 8.20
CA GLU A 174 -4.53 -17.43 9.21
C GLU A 174 -3.84 -18.70 8.67
N VAL A 175 -2.72 -19.06 9.29
CA VAL A 175 -1.99 -20.29 8.97
C VAL A 175 -2.32 -21.35 10.01
N ARG A 176 -2.50 -22.60 9.58
CA ARG A 176 -2.72 -23.74 10.46
C ARG A 176 -1.42 -24.56 10.60
N LEU A 177 -0.93 -24.69 11.82
CA LEU A 177 0.15 -25.61 12.21
C LEU A 177 -0.42 -26.71 13.08
N ASP A 178 -0.30 -27.97 12.65
CA ASP A 178 -0.81 -29.14 13.40
C ASP A 178 -2.26 -28.99 13.88
N GLY A 179 -3.12 -28.40 13.04
CA GLY A 179 -4.53 -28.13 13.36
C GLY A 179 -4.78 -26.92 14.27
N THR A 180 -3.73 -26.27 14.77
CA THR A 180 -3.80 -25.02 15.56
C THR A 180 -3.67 -23.82 14.63
N ILE A 181 -4.59 -22.85 14.76
CA ILE A 181 -4.50 -21.58 14.03
C ILE A 181 -3.42 -20.71 14.69
N ILE A 182 -2.41 -20.31 13.93
CA ILE A 182 -1.47 -19.29 14.34
C ILE A 182 -2.13 -17.92 14.16
N ARG A 183 -2.16 -17.13 15.22
CA ARG A 183 -2.55 -15.73 15.15
C ARG A 183 -1.36 -14.85 15.43
N TYR A 184 -1.33 -13.67 14.82
CA TYR A 184 -0.39 -12.62 15.17
C TYR A 184 -0.63 -12.17 16.62
N GLN A 185 0.41 -12.10 17.44
CA GLN A 185 0.33 -11.78 18.88
C GLN A 185 1.19 -10.58 19.29
N ALA A 186 2.17 -10.17 18.48
CA ALA A 186 3.09 -9.08 18.85
C ALA A 186 2.42 -7.69 18.97
N GLY A 187 1.19 -7.51 18.47
CA GLY A 187 0.43 -6.26 18.58
C GLY A 187 1.19 -5.06 18.01
N CYS A 188 1.26 -3.97 18.78
CA CYS A 188 2.02 -2.77 18.41
C CYS A 188 3.51 -2.85 18.77
N ASN A 189 3.96 -3.91 19.47
CA ASN A 189 5.36 -4.04 19.84
C ASN A 189 6.16 -4.72 18.72
N LYS A 190 6.81 -3.90 17.88
CA LYS A 190 7.63 -4.39 16.76
C LYS A 190 8.73 -5.35 17.21
N MET A 191 9.34 -5.14 18.38
CA MET A 191 10.44 -5.96 18.88
C MET A 191 10.01 -7.40 19.25
N LEU A 192 8.70 -7.67 19.33
CA LEU A 192 8.14 -9.01 19.54
C LEU A 192 7.78 -9.73 18.24
N ARG A 193 7.99 -9.10 17.07
CA ARG A 193 7.80 -9.72 15.74
C ARG A 193 9.00 -10.60 15.36
N GLY A 194 9.22 -10.82 14.06
CA GLY A 194 10.31 -11.65 13.58
C GLY A 194 10.14 -13.10 14.02
N PHE A 195 11.24 -13.70 14.49
CA PHE A 195 11.23 -15.08 15.01
C PHE A 195 10.82 -15.19 16.48
N LYS A 196 10.19 -14.14 17.05
CA LYS A 196 9.57 -14.17 18.38
C LYS A 196 8.05 -14.41 18.31
N ASP A 197 7.42 -14.09 17.18
CA ASP A 197 6.00 -14.31 16.92
C ASP A 197 5.85 -15.32 15.76
N LEU A 198 5.04 -16.37 15.96
CA LEU A 198 4.94 -17.46 14.99
C LEU A 198 4.33 -17.01 13.66
N ALA A 199 3.42 -16.03 13.64
CA ALA A 199 2.76 -15.59 12.41
C ALA A 199 3.74 -14.80 11.52
N THR A 200 4.52 -13.90 12.12
CA THR A 200 5.59 -13.19 11.39
C THR A 200 6.76 -14.09 11.02
N ALA A 201 7.15 -15.03 11.90
CA ALA A 201 8.19 -16.02 11.62
C ALA A 201 7.83 -16.92 10.43
N CYS A 202 6.57 -17.36 10.37
CA CYS A 202 6.00 -18.14 9.29
C CYS A 202 6.18 -17.44 7.93
N LEU A 203 5.88 -16.14 7.86
CA LEU A 203 6.05 -15.32 6.66
C LEU A 203 7.51 -15.03 6.30
N LEU A 204 8.38 -14.83 7.30
CA LEU A 204 9.80 -14.55 7.11
C LEU A 204 10.63 -15.80 6.80
N THR A 205 10.14 -16.98 7.19
CA THR A 205 10.83 -18.24 6.91
C THR A 205 10.98 -18.42 5.40
N PRO A 206 12.19 -18.66 4.88
CA PRO A 206 12.39 -18.92 3.47
C PRO A 206 11.50 -20.06 3.02
N ARG A 207 10.87 -19.92 1.85
CA ARG A 207 9.89 -20.92 1.41
C ARG A 207 10.48 -22.33 1.30
N ARG A 208 11.78 -22.44 0.97
CA ARG A 208 12.53 -23.72 0.94
C ARG A 208 12.67 -24.41 2.30
N LEU A 209 12.57 -23.66 3.40
CA LEU A 209 12.70 -24.13 4.79
C LEU A 209 11.33 -24.19 5.48
N ARG A 210 10.24 -23.98 4.73
CA ARG A 210 8.93 -23.87 5.33
C ARG A 210 8.46 -25.19 5.94
N ASP A 211 8.75 -26.32 5.29
CA ASP A 211 8.43 -27.65 5.82
C ASP A 211 9.12 -27.90 7.18
N ASP A 212 10.37 -27.45 7.35
CA ASP A 212 11.11 -27.58 8.61
C ASP A 212 10.50 -26.72 9.73
N PHE A 213 10.02 -25.52 9.37
CA PHE A 213 9.27 -24.66 10.28
C PHE A 213 7.93 -25.28 10.63
N ASP A 214 7.18 -25.80 9.65
CA ASP A 214 5.85 -26.34 9.88
C ASP A 214 5.90 -27.62 10.75
N ALA A 215 7.00 -28.39 10.67
CA ALA A 215 7.21 -29.58 11.50
C ALA A 215 7.40 -29.26 13.00
N ILE A 216 8.24 -28.28 13.36
CA ILE A 216 8.50 -27.90 14.77
C ILE A 216 8.77 -26.39 14.88
N ALA A 217 7.74 -25.57 14.68
CA ALA A 217 7.87 -24.11 14.52
C ALA A 217 8.60 -23.41 15.67
N LYS A 218 8.29 -23.77 16.93
CA LYS A 218 8.93 -23.16 18.11
C LYS A 218 10.44 -23.43 18.15
N LEU A 219 10.85 -24.67 17.87
CA LEU A 219 12.26 -25.05 17.83
C LEU A 219 12.99 -24.38 16.67
N PHE A 220 12.35 -24.34 15.49
CA PHE A 220 12.89 -23.64 14.33
C PHE A 220 13.17 -22.16 14.65
N CYS A 221 12.19 -21.46 15.24
CA CYS A 221 12.36 -20.06 15.67
C CYS A 221 13.50 -19.89 16.67
N CYS A 222 13.63 -20.77 17.67
CA CYS A 222 14.77 -20.73 18.59
C CYS A 222 16.10 -20.86 17.84
N ASN A 223 16.22 -21.86 16.96
CA ASN A 223 17.43 -22.11 16.17
C ASN A 223 17.81 -20.93 15.27
N VAL A 224 16.83 -20.22 14.70
CA VAL A 224 17.08 -19.01 13.91
C VAL A 224 17.60 -17.87 14.80
N ARG A 225 16.99 -17.65 15.97
CA ARG A 225 17.42 -16.58 16.90
C ARG A 225 18.83 -16.81 17.44
N GLU A 226 19.17 -18.06 17.74
CA GLU A 226 20.49 -18.49 18.22
C GLU A 226 21.54 -18.55 17.10
N GLY A 227 21.12 -18.49 15.82
CA GLY A 227 22.02 -18.49 14.66
C GLY A 227 22.44 -19.88 14.18
N THR A 228 21.88 -20.95 14.76
CA THR A 228 22.03 -22.34 14.29
C THR A 228 21.42 -22.51 12.90
N THR A 229 20.24 -21.94 12.67
CA THR A 229 19.61 -21.86 11.34
C THR A 229 19.90 -20.48 10.75
N ARG A 230 20.72 -20.43 9.70
CA ARG A 230 21.08 -19.18 9.01
C ARG A 230 20.18 -18.93 7.82
N ILE A 231 19.52 -17.78 7.80
CA ILE A 231 18.70 -17.28 6.70
C ILE A 231 19.44 -16.10 6.06
N LYS A 232 19.79 -16.20 4.79
CA LYS A 232 20.58 -15.17 4.06
C LYS A 232 19.68 -14.29 3.20
N SER A 233 20.25 -13.21 2.66
CA SER A 233 19.54 -12.28 1.77
C SER A 233 18.97 -12.89 0.49
N ARG A 234 19.51 -14.01 0.01
CA ARG A 234 19.01 -14.69 -1.21
C ARG A 234 18.02 -15.81 -0.90
N ASP A 235 17.71 -16.04 0.37
CA ASP A 235 16.69 -16.99 0.80
C ASP A 235 15.32 -16.29 0.83
N TYR A 236 14.58 -16.34 -0.29
CA TYR A 236 13.34 -15.59 -0.42
C TYR A 236 12.27 -16.02 0.61
N PRO A 237 11.73 -15.08 1.40
CA PRO A 237 10.77 -15.36 2.47
C PRO A 237 9.41 -15.82 1.93
N SER A 238 8.68 -16.58 2.73
CA SER A 238 7.38 -17.16 2.36
C SER A 238 6.33 -16.12 1.96
N PHE A 239 6.36 -14.90 2.52
CA PHE A 239 5.41 -13.85 2.12
C PHE A 239 5.49 -13.45 0.64
N MET A 240 6.58 -13.80 -0.05
CA MET A 240 6.74 -13.56 -1.49
C MET A 240 6.06 -14.61 -2.36
N TYR A 241 5.56 -15.70 -1.78
CA TYR A 241 4.93 -16.81 -2.47
C TYR A 241 3.47 -16.96 -2.05
N PRO A 242 2.58 -17.39 -2.97
CA PRO A 242 1.33 -18.03 -2.60
C PRO A 242 1.60 -19.30 -1.78
N GLU A 243 0.64 -19.72 -0.95
CA GLU A 243 0.81 -20.90 -0.09
C GLU A 243 1.03 -22.19 -0.92
N ASP A 244 0.36 -22.35 -2.06
CA ASP A 244 0.59 -23.43 -3.03
C ASP A 244 1.61 -23.07 -4.13
N GLY A 245 2.20 -21.88 -4.02
CA GLY A 245 2.99 -21.26 -5.07
C GLY A 245 4.44 -21.70 -5.15
N TYR A 246 4.89 -22.71 -4.40
CA TYR A 246 6.30 -23.14 -4.41
C TYR A 246 6.47 -24.57 -4.90
N LYS A 247 7.30 -24.75 -5.94
CA LYS A 247 7.59 -26.07 -6.52
C LYS A 247 9.07 -26.40 -6.34
N LYS A 248 9.35 -27.53 -5.68
CA LYS A 248 10.73 -28.04 -5.55
C LYS A 248 11.30 -28.31 -6.94
N GLY A 249 12.39 -27.64 -7.29
CA GLY A 249 13.01 -27.69 -8.63
C GLY A 249 12.57 -26.58 -9.60
N ARG A 250 11.54 -25.78 -9.25
CA ARG A 250 11.16 -24.53 -9.92
C ARG A 250 10.83 -23.47 -8.86
N SER A 251 11.87 -23.01 -8.16
CA SER A 251 11.76 -22.10 -7.02
C SER A 251 11.31 -20.68 -7.39
N ASP A 252 11.33 -20.33 -8.67
CA ASP A 252 10.81 -19.09 -9.27
C ASP A 252 9.31 -19.16 -9.58
N TYR A 253 8.72 -20.36 -9.58
CA TYR A 253 7.26 -20.53 -9.66
C TYR A 253 6.62 -19.79 -8.47
N GLY A 254 5.62 -18.95 -8.75
CA GLY A 254 4.87 -18.20 -7.73
C GLY A 254 5.67 -17.13 -6.97
N LEU A 255 6.98 -16.99 -7.18
CA LEU A 255 7.79 -15.96 -6.55
C LEU A 255 7.27 -14.57 -6.95
N CYS A 256 7.27 -13.64 -5.99
CA CYS A 256 6.69 -12.30 -6.09
C CYS A 256 5.17 -12.24 -6.23
N ARG A 257 4.44 -13.35 -6.03
CA ARG A 257 2.96 -13.38 -6.14
C ARG A 257 2.27 -13.67 -4.81
N GLY A 258 2.99 -13.55 -3.70
CA GLY A 258 2.46 -13.80 -2.37
C GLY A 258 1.36 -12.79 -1.97
N PRO A 259 0.22 -13.25 -1.41
CA PRO A 259 -0.89 -12.38 -1.04
C PRO A 259 -0.46 -11.22 -0.14
N PHE A 260 0.34 -11.50 0.90
CA PHE A 260 0.83 -10.45 1.81
C PHE A 260 1.60 -9.33 1.08
N LEU A 261 2.45 -9.69 0.12
CA LEU A 261 3.20 -8.74 -0.69
C LEU A 261 2.27 -7.86 -1.54
N VAL A 262 1.27 -8.47 -2.18
CA VAL A 262 0.25 -7.75 -2.97
C VAL A 262 -0.54 -6.77 -2.10
N ARG A 263 -0.96 -7.19 -0.90
CA ARG A 263 -1.70 -6.33 0.03
C ARG A 263 -0.84 -5.13 0.49
N CYS A 264 0.45 -5.35 0.77
CA CYS A 264 1.39 -4.26 1.08
C CYS A 264 1.58 -3.31 -0.11
N PHE A 265 1.68 -3.85 -1.32
CA PHE A 265 1.80 -3.05 -2.54
C PHE A 265 0.57 -2.18 -2.72
N ARG A 266 -0.63 -2.77 -2.66
CA ARG A 266 -1.90 -2.06 -2.79
C ARG A 266 -2.04 -0.98 -1.72
N HIS A 267 -1.64 -1.26 -0.48
CA HIS A 267 -1.65 -0.26 0.59
C HIS A 267 -0.85 1.00 0.22
N ILE A 268 0.38 0.84 -0.26
CA ILE A 268 1.27 1.97 -0.63
C ILE A 268 0.76 2.67 -1.90
N PHE A 269 0.52 1.91 -2.97
CA PHE A 269 0.31 2.48 -4.30
C PHE A 269 -1.14 2.82 -4.59
N THR A 270 -2.08 1.97 -4.19
CA THR A 270 -3.51 2.10 -4.47
C THR A 270 -4.32 2.58 -3.26
N GLY A 271 -3.71 2.65 -2.08
CA GLY A 271 -4.32 3.08 -0.82
C GLY A 271 -4.78 1.93 0.07
N LYS A 272 -4.76 2.17 1.39
CA LYS A 272 -5.10 1.20 2.46
C LYS A 272 -6.37 0.41 2.23
N ARG A 273 -7.45 1.05 1.74
CA ARG A 273 -8.76 0.40 1.55
C ARG A 273 -8.75 -0.66 0.45
N ASN A 274 -7.89 -0.50 -0.53
CA ASN A 274 -7.73 -1.46 -1.63
C ASN A 274 -6.80 -2.61 -1.23
N ALA A 275 -6.19 -2.59 -0.04
CA ALA A 275 -5.26 -3.62 0.37
C ALA A 275 -5.91 -5.00 0.51
N THR A 276 -7.15 -5.11 1.01
CA THR A 276 -7.82 -6.40 1.29
C THR A 276 -9.00 -6.71 0.39
N VAL A 277 -9.53 -5.70 -0.32
CA VAL A 277 -10.67 -5.86 -1.23
C VAL A 277 -10.10 -5.95 -2.64
N SER A 278 -10.39 -7.04 -3.36
CA SER A 278 -10.25 -7.05 -4.82
C SER A 278 -11.26 -6.04 -5.35
N ALA A 279 -10.76 -4.88 -5.79
CA ALA A 279 -11.47 -3.71 -6.29
C ALA A 279 -13.01 -3.87 -6.42
N CYS A 280 -13.73 -3.65 -5.32
CA CYS A 280 -15.16 -3.40 -5.37
C CYS A 280 -15.40 -1.89 -5.32
N VAL A 281 -15.90 -1.39 -6.44
CA VAL A 281 -16.79 -0.23 -6.63
C VAL A 281 -16.95 0.69 -5.41
N GLY A 282 -16.51 1.95 -5.58
CA GLY A 282 -17.31 3.08 -5.11
C GLY A 282 -16.99 3.75 -3.76
N LEU A 283 -15.91 3.41 -3.05
CA LEU A 283 -15.58 4.12 -1.79
C LEU A 283 -14.76 5.39 -2.04
N LYS A 284 -15.40 6.42 -2.63
CA LYS A 284 -14.84 7.77 -2.75
C LYS A 284 -14.70 8.40 -1.36
N GLY A 285 -13.45 8.68 -0.96
CA GLY A 285 -13.14 9.56 0.17
C GLY A 285 -11.82 9.19 0.84
N GLY A 286 -10.78 10.02 0.70
CA GLY A 286 -9.44 9.77 1.25
C GLY A 286 -8.39 10.48 0.39
N PRO A 287 -7.13 10.60 0.85
CA PRO A 287 -6.05 11.15 0.03
C PRO A 287 -5.92 10.34 -1.28
N ARG A 288 -5.64 11.03 -2.39
CA ARG A 288 -5.43 10.38 -3.69
C ARG A 288 -4.31 9.33 -3.58
N PRO A 289 -4.51 8.10 -4.12
CA PRO A 289 -3.49 7.07 -4.11
C PRO A 289 -2.19 7.52 -4.80
N VAL A 290 -1.06 6.95 -4.38
CA VAL A 290 0.25 7.25 -4.99
C VAL A 290 0.24 6.91 -6.48
N ALA A 291 -0.42 5.85 -6.90
CA ALA A 291 -0.55 5.48 -8.31
C ALA A 291 -1.27 6.57 -9.12
N GLU A 292 -2.39 7.10 -8.61
CA GLU A 292 -3.16 8.16 -9.27
C GLU A 292 -2.36 9.47 -9.33
N LEU A 293 -1.78 9.89 -8.20
CA LEU A 293 -0.96 11.10 -8.11
C LEU A 293 0.21 11.08 -9.09
N ASN A 294 0.77 9.91 -9.35
CA ASN A 294 1.96 9.73 -10.18
C ASN A 294 1.67 9.19 -11.58
N LYS A 295 0.39 9.07 -11.95
CA LYS A 295 -0.07 8.53 -13.23
C LYS A 295 0.58 7.16 -13.54
N MET A 296 0.71 6.32 -12.52
CA MET A 296 1.22 4.96 -12.68
C MET A 296 0.15 4.11 -13.35
N SER A 297 0.46 3.60 -14.53
CA SER A 297 -0.41 2.69 -15.30
C SER A 297 0.08 1.24 -15.30
N GLU A 298 1.30 1.01 -14.83
CA GLU A 298 1.93 -0.31 -14.81
C GLU A 298 2.82 -0.49 -13.57
N VAL A 299 2.93 -1.72 -13.12
CA VAL A 299 3.85 -2.16 -12.07
C VAL A 299 5.21 -2.45 -12.69
N THR A 300 6.28 -1.96 -12.06
CA THR A 300 7.66 -2.26 -12.47
C THR A 300 8.34 -3.24 -11.51
N PRO A 301 9.42 -3.92 -11.94
CA PRO A 301 10.25 -4.75 -11.06
C PRO A 301 10.74 -3.98 -9.82
N GLU A 302 11.11 -2.71 -10.00
CA GLU A 302 11.57 -1.85 -8.92
C GLU A 302 10.47 -1.57 -7.89
N ASN A 303 9.21 -1.44 -8.31
CA ASN A 303 8.10 -1.28 -7.37
C ASN A 303 7.93 -2.55 -6.50
N ILE A 304 7.96 -3.73 -7.12
CA ILE A 304 7.83 -5.02 -6.41
C ILE A 304 9.00 -5.18 -5.43
N GLY A 305 10.22 -4.91 -5.89
CA GLY A 305 11.41 -4.99 -5.06
C GLY A 305 11.38 -4.01 -3.90
N TYR A 306 10.94 -2.77 -4.13
CA TYR A 306 10.78 -1.76 -3.09
C TYR A 306 9.85 -2.26 -1.97
N VAL A 307 8.64 -2.69 -2.34
CA VAL A 307 7.63 -3.17 -1.38
C VAL A 307 8.10 -4.44 -0.67
N ALA A 308 8.81 -5.34 -1.36
CA ALA A 308 9.34 -6.56 -0.73
C ALA A 308 10.33 -6.25 0.40
N VAL A 309 11.21 -5.26 0.23
CA VAL A 309 12.13 -4.84 1.29
C VAL A 309 11.35 -4.25 2.47
N LEU A 310 10.37 -3.38 2.21
CA LEU A 310 9.53 -2.79 3.26
C LEU A 310 8.74 -3.85 4.01
N ALA A 311 8.09 -4.77 3.30
CA ALA A 311 7.33 -5.89 3.84
C ALA A 311 8.19 -6.78 4.76
N ARG A 312 9.43 -7.07 4.36
CA ARG A 312 10.36 -7.80 5.22
C ARG A 312 10.70 -7.00 6.48
N PHE A 313 11.00 -5.71 6.35
CA PHE A 313 11.38 -4.87 7.48
C PHE A 313 10.24 -4.70 8.50
N ILE A 314 8.98 -4.56 8.06
CA ILE A 314 7.86 -4.44 9.00
C ILE A 314 7.55 -5.75 9.73
N LEU A 315 7.88 -6.90 9.13
CA LEU A 315 7.70 -8.22 9.73
C LEU A 315 8.81 -8.60 10.72
N ASN A 316 10.00 -8.01 10.59
CA ASN A 316 11.13 -8.33 11.47
C ASN A 316 11.02 -7.62 12.85
N ASP A 317 11.94 -7.95 13.74
CA ASP A 317 11.99 -7.41 15.11
C ASP A 317 12.93 -6.21 15.30
N GLN A 318 13.45 -5.63 14.22
CA GLN A 318 14.29 -4.44 14.28
C GLN A 318 13.46 -3.22 14.64
N ASP A 319 13.96 -2.33 15.47
CA ASP A 319 13.33 -1.06 15.81
C ASP A 319 13.59 0.02 14.75
N ALA A 320 14.83 0.09 14.26
CA ALA A 320 15.34 1.04 13.29
C ALA A 320 15.77 0.38 11.96
N TRP A 321 15.76 1.16 10.88
CA TRP A 321 16.15 0.70 9.55
C TRP A 321 17.66 0.66 9.41
N HIS A 322 18.23 -0.51 9.18
CA HIS A 322 19.64 -0.71 8.87
C HIS A 322 19.79 -1.49 7.56
N VAL A 323 20.78 -1.12 6.74
CA VAL A 323 21.02 -1.78 5.46
C VAL A 323 21.53 -3.21 5.67
N ASP A 324 22.44 -3.38 6.62
CA ASP A 324 23.00 -4.65 7.06
C ASP A 324 22.80 -4.79 8.57
N ASP A 325 22.26 -5.92 9.00
CA ASP A 325 22.00 -6.24 10.40
C ASP A 325 22.84 -7.41 10.93
N ASN A 326 23.93 -7.73 10.23
CA ASN A 326 24.82 -8.88 10.42
C ASN A 326 24.18 -10.25 10.15
N LYS A 327 22.86 -10.32 9.94
CA LYS A 327 22.12 -11.55 9.59
C LYS A 327 21.57 -11.48 8.18
N PHE A 328 21.24 -10.28 7.71
CA PHE A 328 20.61 -10.00 6.45
C PHE A 328 20.98 -8.61 5.93
N ASN A 329 21.36 -8.57 4.65
CA ASN A 329 21.59 -7.35 3.90
C ASN A 329 20.40 -7.07 2.98
N SER A 330 19.74 -5.92 3.18
CA SER A 330 18.56 -5.48 2.42
C SER A 330 18.88 -5.07 0.98
N ALA A 331 20.07 -4.51 0.74
CA ALA A 331 20.54 -4.18 -0.60
C ALA A 331 20.80 -5.44 -1.42
N ASP A 332 21.43 -6.46 -0.84
CA ASP A 332 21.65 -7.76 -1.49
C ASP A 332 20.32 -8.44 -1.83
N PHE A 333 19.34 -8.37 -0.93
CA PHE A 333 18.00 -8.91 -1.18
C PHE A 333 17.33 -8.20 -2.34
N TYR A 334 17.31 -6.86 -2.33
CA TYR A 334 16.76 -6.06 -3.42
C TYR A 334 17.47 -6.34 -4.75
N ASN A 335 18.79 -6.26 -4.78
CA ASN A 335 19.58 -6.45 -6.00
C ASN A 335 19.42 -7.87 -6.57
N SER A 336 19.43 -8.89 -5.71
CA SER A 336 19.19 -10.27 -6.15
C SER A 336 17.79 -10.46 -6.74
N LEU A 337 16.79 -9.77 -6.18
CA LEU A 337 15.42 -9.81 -6.67
C LEU A 337 15.29 -9.12 -8.03
N ILE A 338 15.88 -7.93 -8.20
CA ILE A 338 15.90 -7.23 -9.49
C ILE A 338 16.62 -8.04 -10.56
N HIS A 339 17.71 -8.72 -10.19
CA HIS A 339 18.44 -9.60 -11.11
C HIS A 339 17.58 -10.76 -11.65
N LEU A 340 16.60 -11.28 -10.88
CA LEU A 340 15.66 -12.28 -11.40
C LEU A 340 14.80 -11.75 -12.56
N PHE A 341 14.46 -10.46 -12.53
CA PHE A 341 13.71 -9.82 -13.61
C PHE A 341 14.55 -9.59 -14.88
N SER A 342 15.85 -9.91 -14.88
CA SER A 342 16.66 -9.93 -16.11
C SER A 342 16.25 -11.08 -17.06
N ASN A 343 15.53 -12.11 -16.57
CA ASN A 343 14.90 -13.09 -17.44
C ASN A 343 13.63 -12.50 -18.08
N ALA A 344 13.66 -12.26 -19.39
CA ALA A 344 12.59 -11.57 -20.11
C ALA A 344 11.24 -12.29 -20.06
N GLU A 345 11.21 -13.63 -20.16
CA GLU A 345 9.98 -14.41 -20.14
C GLU A 345 9.31 -14.38 -18.76
N TRP A 346 10.11 -14.62 -17.71
CA TRP A 346 9.63 -14.56 -16.33
C TRP A 346 9.20 -13.16 -15.93
N CYS A 347 9.96 -12.14 -16.34
CA CYS A 347 9.64 -10.73 -16.13
C CYS A 347 8.30 -10.37 -16.77
N ALA A 348 8.12 -10.64 -18.06
CA ALA A 348 6.89 -10.34 -18.77
C ALA A 348 5.68 -11.06 -18.17
N SER A 349 5.81 -12.36 -17.83
CA SER A 349 4.73 -13.12 -17.19
C SER A 349 4.35 -12.56 -15.81
N THR A 350 5.34 -12.18 -15.02
CA THR A 350 5.12 -11.68 -13.66
C THR A 350 4.53 -10.29 -13.65
N LEU A 351 5.05 -9.37 -14.48
CA LEU A 351 4.51 -8.01 -14.57
C LEU A 351 3.10 -8.00 -15.18
N LYS A 352 2.81 -8.85 -16.17
CA LYS A 352 1.45 -9.02 -16.70
C LYS A 352 0.47 -9.39 -15.58
N TRP A 353 0.80 -10.42 -14.80
CA TRP A 353 -0.03 -10.84 -13.66
C TRP A 353 -0.21 -9.72 -12.62
N TRP A 354 0.84 -8.95 -12.33
CA TRP A 354 0.76 -7.83 -11.40
C TRP A 354 -0.14 -6.70 -11.90
N ASN A 355 -0.08 -6.37 -13.19
CA ASN A 355 -0.95 -5.36 -13.81
C ASN A 355 -2.41 -5.80 -13.79
N GLU A 356 -2.68 -7.08 -14.11
CA GLU A 356 -4.01 -7.69 -13.99
C GLU A 356 -4.54 -7.57 -12.55
N GLU A 357 -3.74 -8.00 -11.57
CA GLU A 357 -4.09 -8.00 -10.15
C GLU A 357 -4.31 -6.58 -9.60
N VAL A 358 -3.48 -5.60 -9.97
CA VAL A 358 -3.49 -4.25 -9.37
C VAL A 358 -4.40 -3.28 -10.11
N PHE A 359 -4.37 -3.28 -11.45
CA PHE A 359 -4.97 -2.23 -12.28
C PHE A 359 -6.20 -2.70 -13.05
N GLU A 360 -6.21 -3.92 -13.61
CA GLU A 360 -7.31 -4.38 -14.48
C GLU A 360 -8.55 -4.82 -13.71
N ASN A 361 -8.43 -5.17 -12.43
CA ASN A 361 -9.60 -5.33 -11.56
C ASN A 361 -10.34 -4.01 -11.26
N ASN A 362 -9.85 -2.85 -11.72
CA ASN A 362 -10.57 -1.57 -11.64
C ASN A 362 -11.31 -1.20 -12.94
N GLY A 363 -11.34 -2.08 -13.94
CA GLY A 363 -11.79 -1.76 -15.30
C GLY A 363 -12.66 -2.84 -15.94
N SER A 364 -13.86 -3.05 -15.41
CA SER A 364 -15.00 -3.48 -16.23
C SER A 364 -16.14 -2.45 -16.06
N ASP A 365 -15.81 -1.19 -16.32
CA ASP A 365 -16.77 -0.13 -16.64
C ASP A 365 -16.45 0.34 -18.06
N SER A 366 -16.57 -0.59 -19.01
CA SER A 366 -16.78 -0.30 -20.42
C SER A 366 -17.36 -1.55 -21.07
N ASP A 367 -18.58 -1.37 -21.59
CA ASP A 367 -19.46 -2.31 -22.25
C ASP A 367 -20.30 -3.18 -21.30
N ASP A 368 -21.36 -2.54 -20.74
CA ASP A 368 -22.62 -3.21 -20.44
C ASP A 368 -23.16 -3.90 -21.71
N GLU A 369 -22.58 -5.04 -22.08
CA GLU A 369 -23.38 -6.09 -22.69
C GLU A 369 -24.22 -6.69 -21.57
N ASP A 370 -25.45 -6.17 -21.47
CA ASP A 370 -26.55 -6.66 -20.65
C ASP A 370 -26.76 -8.16 -20.93
N ASP A 371 -26.02 -9.00 -20.20
CA ASP A 371 -26.23 -10.43 -20.17
C ASP A 371 -27.57 -10.64 -19.44
N GLY A 372 -28.64 -10.72 -20.24
CA GLY A 372 -30.05 -10.60 -19.85
C GLY A 372 -30.61 -11.65 -18.87
N ASP A 373 -29.78 -12.31 -18.07
CA ASP A 373 -30.17 -13.21 -16.97
C ASP A 373 -29.52 -12.78 -15.64
N ASN A 374 -29.74 -11.53 -15.23
CA ASN A 374 -29.38 -11.09 -13.88
C ASN A 374 -30.53 -11.31 -12.86
N MET A 375 -30.18 -11.36 -11.58
CA MET A 375 -31.11 -11.61 -10.47
C MET A 375 -32.29 -10.62 -10.43
N TYR A 376 -32.08 -9.39 -10.89
CA TYR A 376 -33.12 -8.36 -10.96
C TYR A 376 -34.18 -8.71 -12.01
N MET A 377 -33.79 -9.16 -13.20
CA MET A 377 -34.72 -9.65 -14.23
C MET A 377 -35.49 -10.89 -13.79
N ARG A 378 -34.85 -11.80 -13.06
CA ARG A 378 -35.52 -12.96 -12.43
C ARG A 378 -36.58 -12.55 -11.41
N ILE A 379 -36.29 -11.54 -10.59
CA ILE A 379 -37.24 -11.00 -9.61
C ILE A 379 -38.44 -10.34 -10.32
N LEU A 380 -38.21 -9.58 -11.39
CA LEU A 380 -39.28 -8.97 -12.18
C LEU A 380 -40.18 -10.02 -12.85
N ALA A 381 -39.60 -11.05 -13.48
CA ALA A 381 -40.36 -12.14 -14.08
C ALA A 381 -41.18 -12.93 -13.06
N GLN A 382 -40.62 -13.18 -11.86
CA GLN A 382 -41.34 -13.82 -10.76
C GLN A 382 -42.50 -12.95 -10.26
N ARG A 383 -42.34 -11.62 -10.20
CA ARG A 383 -43.42 -10.70 -9.81
C ARG A 383 -44.55 -10.69 -10.85
N ALA A 384 -44.22 -10.57 -12.14
CA ALA A 384 -45.20 -10.61 -13.21
C ALA A 384 -45.98 -11.94 -13.25
N THR A 385 -45.32 -13.06 -12.98
CA THR A 385 -45.97 -14.38 -12.91
C THR A 385 -46.93 -14.47 -11.71
N ARG A 386 -46.55 -13.91 -10.55
CA ARG A 386 -47.43 -13.88 -9.37
C ARG A 386 -48.63 -12.96 -9.59
N GLU A 387 -48.43 -11.79 -10.20
CA GLU A 387 -49.53 -10.88 -10.54
C GLU A 387 -50.49 -11.50 -11.55
N ALA A 388 -49.99 -12.19 -12.58
CA ALA A 388 -50.83 -12.90 -13.54
C ALA A 388 -51.62 -14.04 -12.87
N ALA A 389 -51.02 -14.79 -11.94
CA ALA A 389 -51.72 -15.85 -11.20
C ALA A 389 -52.79 -15.29 -10.24
N ILE A 390 -52.52 -14.14 -9.60
CA ILE A 390 -53.51 -13.44 -8.77
C ILE A 390 -54.67 -12.96 -9.63
N GLU A 391 -54.38 -12.40 -10.81
CA GLU A 391 -55.41 -11.90 -11.73
C GLU A 391 -56.24 -13.04 -12.35
N GLU A 392 -55.61 -14.18 -12.68
CA GLU A 392 -56.32 -15.37 -13.15
C GLU A 392 -57.23 -15.93 -12.05
N HIS A 393 -56.76 -15.98 -10.80
CA HIS A 393 -57.59 -16.37 -9.66
C HIS A 393 -58.77 -15.42 -9.46
N ARG A 394 -58.52 -14.10 -9.53
CA ARG A 394 -59.56 -13.07 -9.43
C ARG A 394 -60.59 -13.19 -10.55
N CYS A 395 -60.15 -13.42 -11.79
CA CYS A 395 -61.03 -13.62 -12.93
C CYS A 395 -61.84 -14.93 -12.81
N GLY A 396 -61.23 -15.99 -12.29
CA GLY A 396 -61.89 -17.25 -11.98
C GLY A 396 -62.97 -17.11 -10.91
N GLU A 397 -62.68 -16.37 -9.83
CA GLU A 397 -63.64 -16.04 -8.78
C GLU A 397 -64.81 -15.19 -9.33
N GLU A 398 -64.52 -14.16 -10.15
CA GLU A 398 -65.57 -13.35 -10.79
C GLU A 398 -66.45 -14.18 -11.74
N MET A 399 -65.88 -15.12 -12.50
CA MET A 399 -66.68 -16.02 -13.34
C MET A 399 -67.53 -16.98 -12.51
N ALA A 400 -66.98 -17.54 -11.43
CA ALA A 400 -67.73 -18.41 -10.52
C ALA A 400 -68.88 -17.65 -9.85
N GLN A 401 -68.66 -16.39 -9.49
CA GLN A 401 -69.67 -15.54 -8.88
C GLN A 401 -70.77 -15.15 -9.88
N ARG A 402 -70.43 -14.81 -11.13
CA ARG A 402 -71.43 -14.63 -12.20
C ARG A 402 -72.22 -15.91 -12.49
N ALA A 403 -71.56 -17.07 -12.53
CA ALA A 403 -72.26 -18.34 -12.74
C ALA A 403 -73.22 -18.68 -11.58
N LEU A 404 -72.86 -18.30 -10.35
CA LEU A 404 -73.73 -18.42 -9.18
C LEU A 404 -74.90 -17.43 -9.26
N GLU A 405 -74.66 -16.18 -9.64
CA GLU A 405 -75.71 -15.17 -9.86
C GLU A 405 -76.68 -15.58 -10.98
N ASP A 406 -76.17 -16.13 -12.09
CA ASP A 406 -76.99 -16.69 -13.17
C ASP A 406 -77.81 -17.91 -12.70
N GLN A 407 -77.23 -18.79 -11.86
CA GLN A 407 -77.97 -19.90 -11.23
C GLN A 407 -79.06 -19.40 -10.28
N ILE A 408 -78.78 -18.35 -9.49
CA ILE A 408 -79.77 -17.73 -8.59
C ILE A 408 -80.86 -17.03 -9.38
N HIS A 409 -80.53 -16.33 -10.48
CA HIS A 409 -81.51 -15.69 -11.37
C HIS A 409 -82.41 -16.73 -12.04
N TYR A 410 -81.83 -17.84 -12.53
CA TYR A 410 -82.59 -18.92 -13.17
C TYR A 410 -83.45 -19.73 -12.17
N ALA A 411 -83.03 -19.81 -10.90
CA ALA A 411 -83.80 -20.40 -9.82
C ALA A 411 -84.89 -19.43 -9.29
N GLY A 412 -84.64 -18.12 -9.30
CA GLY A 412 -85.59 -17.08 -8.90
C GLY A 412 -86.72 -16.83 -9.91
N GLU A 413 -86.50 -17.10 -11.20
CA GLU A 413 -87.55 -17.03 -12.23
C GLU A 413 -88.40 -18.30 -12.34
N ASN A 414 -88.11 -19.37 -11.58
CA ASN A 414 -88.86 -20.64 -11.59
C ASN A 414 -89.33 -21.12 -10.20
N SER A 415 -89.55 -20.21 -9.25
CA SER A 415 -90.28 -20.54 -8.02
C SER A 415 -91.08 -19.36 -7.47
N ASP A 416 -91.97 -18.80 -8.30
CA ASP A 416 -93.15 -18.06 -7.83
C ASP A 416 -94.37 -18.98 -7.89
N GLU A 417 -94.45 -19.95 -6.97
CA GLU A 417 -95.73 -20.53 -6.57
C GLU A 417 -95.75 -20.83 -5.07
N ASP A 418 -96.45 -19.94 -4.37
CA ASP A 418 -97.48 -20.24 -3.38
C ASP A 418 -97.08 -20.76 -1.98
N ARG A 419 -97.70 -20.09 -0.99
CA ARG A 419 -97.83 -20.41 0.45
C ARG A 419 -96.64 -20.02 1.32
N GLY A 420 -96.85 -19.40 2.48
CA GLY A 420 -98.06 -19.23 3.25
C GLY A 420 -97.63 -19.06 4.71
N ASP A 421 -98.26 -18.09 5.35
CA ASP A 421 -98.33 -17.84 6.79
C ASP A 421 -98.07 -19.06 7.70
N ASN A 422 -97.11 -18.98 8.63
CA ASN A 422 -97.32 -18.90 10.10
C ASN A 422 -96.06 -19.28 10.92
N GLY A 423 -95.82 -18.56 12.02
CA GLY A 423 -95.48 -19.18 13.32
C GLY A 423 -94.01 -19.37 13.76
N THR A 424 -93.65 -18.57 14.80
CA THR A 424 -92.95 -18.95 16.05
C THR A 424 -91.44 -19.28 16.05
N SER A 425 -90.67 -18.43 16.74
CA SER A 425 -89.94 -18.68 18.01
C SER A 425 -88.53 -19.24 17.78
N GLY A 426 -87.44 -18.71 18.29
CA GLY A 426 -87.21 -17.93 19.50
C GLY A 426 -85.87 -18.37 20.08
N LYS A 427 -85.15 -17.42 20.69
CA LYS A 427 -84.21 -17.59 21.82
C LYS A 427 -82.85 -18.26 21.54
N GLU A 428 -81.74 -17.88 22.16
CA GLU A 428 -81.43 -17.18 23.42
C GLU A 428 -79.94 -16.73 23.30
N ASP A 429 -79.56 -15.48 23.60
CA ASP A 429 -78.98 -14.99 24.88
C ASP A 429 -77.46 -15.27 24.98
N ALA A 430 -76.60 -14.52 25.66
CA ALA A 430 -76.57 -13.20 26.26
C ALA A 430 -75.09 -12.97 26.65
N TRP A 431 -74.70 -11.71 26.77
CA TRP A 431 -73.39 -11.26 27.24
C TRP A 431 -73.28 -11.35 28.77
N ASP A 432 -72.07 -11.55 29.30
CA ASP A 432 -71.50 -10.81 30.46
C ASP A 432 -70.11 -11.41 30.83
N HIS A 433 -69.05 -10.60 30.75
CA HIS A 433 -68.30 -9.97 31.86
C HIS A 433 -67.58 -10.93 32.82
N ASP A 434 -66.26 -10.81 32.96
CA ASP A 434 -65.62 -10.13 34.11
C ASP A 434 -64.08 -10.35 34.18
N SER A 435 -63.40 -9.32 34.72
CA SER A 435 -62.13 -9.23 35.50
C SER A 435 -60.92 -10.12 35.18
N GLY A 436 -59.70 -9.58 34.96
CA GLY A 436 -58.72 -9.11 35.97
C GLY A 436 -57.72 -10.26 36.28
N ALA A 437 -56.41 -10.13 36.51
CA ALA A 437 -55.44 -9.06 36.75
C ALA A 437 -54.01 -9.68 36.70
N GLU A 438 -52.98 -8.84 36.98
CA GLU A 438 -51.58 -9.12 37.35
C GLU A 438 -50.55 -9.29 36.21
N ASP A 439 -49.29 -8.82 36.28
CA ASP A 439 -48.57 -7.72 36.96
C ASP A 439 -47.11 -7.76 36.38
N ASP A 440 -46.31 -6.71 36.66
CA ASP A 440 -44.83 -6.62 36.60
C ASP A 440 -44.11 -6.60 35.22
N SER A 441 -43.08 -5.78 34.96
CA SER A 441 -42.42 -4.67 35.65
C SER A 441 -41.39 -4.00 34.70
N ASP A 442 -41.48 -2.68 34.58
CA ASP A 442 -40.44 -1.63 34.59
C ASP A 442 -38.93 -1.88 34.29
N LYS A 443 -38.39 -0.98 33.42
CA LYS A 443 -37.15 -0.14 33.53
C LYS A 443 -35.98 -0.30 32.55
N ASP A 444 -35.70 0.83 31.88
CA ASP A 444 -34.43 1.54 31.63
C ASP A 444 -33.14 0.77 31.28
N MET A 445 -32.60 1.03 30.07
CA MET A 445 -31.15 1.14 29.80
C MET A 445 -30.94 2.11 28.63
N GLN A 446 -30.54 3.35 28.92
CA GLN A 446 -29.15 3.85 28.94
C GLN A 446 -28.57 4.13 27.53
N GLU A 447 -28.67 5.40 27.18
CA GLU A 447 -27.82 6.16 26.28
C GLU A 447 -26.37 6.03 26.76
N LEU A 448 -25.49 5.44 25.92
CA LEU A 448 -24.07 5.31 26.21
C LEU A 448 -23.32 6.43 25.50
N ASP A 449 -23.02 7.46 26.29
CA ASP A 449 -22.05 8.51 26.04
C ASP A 449 -20.67 7.92 25.71
N TYR A 450 -20.07 8.43 24.64
CA TYR A 450 -18.63 8.28 24.37
C TYR A 450 -17.86 9.27 25.24
N PRO A 451 -16.84 8.84 26.01
CA PRO A 451 -16.01 9.80 26.73
C PRO A 451 -15.07 10.52 25.75
N GLU A 452 -15.38 11.79 25.50
CA GLU A 452 -14.39 12.86 25.34
C GLU A 452 -13.64 13.02 26.66
N ASP A 453 -12.31 12.89 26.63
CA ASP A 453 -11.36 13.77 27.34
C ASP A 453 -9.96 13.15 27.34
N GLY A 454 -8.96 13.98 27.01
CA GLY A 454 -7.56 13.65 27.25
C GLY A 454 -6.54 14.28 26.29
N GLU A 455 -6.72 15.54 25.90
CA GLU A 455 -5.58 16.37 25.49
C GLU A 455 -4.74 16.67 26.74
N GLU A 456 -3.57 16.04 26.87
CA GLU A 456 -2.32 16.61 27.37
C GLU A 456 -1.28 15.48 27.54
N GLU A 457 -0.36 15.35 26.59
CA GLU A 457 1.05 15.18 26.96
C GLU A 457 1.95 15.88 25.93
N ARG A 458 2.70 16.81 26.49
CA ARG A 458 3.71 17.67 25.86
C ARG A 458 5.00 16.91 25.64
N ASP A 459 5.69 17.29 24.57
CA ASP A 459 7.15 17.44 24.48
C ASP A 459 8.05 16.28 24.89
N GLU A 460 8.26 15.32 23.98
CA GLU A 460 9.49 14.49 23.93
C GLU A 460 9.95 14.29 22.47
N LEU A 461 10.30 15.40 21.79
CA LEU A 461 10.93 15.39 20.46
C LEU A 461 12.36 15.96 20.46
N ASP A 462 12.98 16.11 21.63
CA ASP A 462 14.29 16.76 21.79
C ASP A 462 15.49 15.80 22.00
N ASP A 463 15.32 14.49 21.82
CA ASP A 463 16.43 13.52 21.97
C ASP A 463 16.90 12.89 20.64
N LEU A 464 17.24 13.74 19.65
CA LEU A 464 18.05 13.32 18.51
C LEU A 464 19.44 13.98 18.57
N PRO A 465 20.56 13.22 18.49
CA PRO A 465 21.91 13.76 18.62
C PRO A 465 22.25 14.81 17.56
N GLU A 466 22.99 15.86 17.96
CA GLU A 466 23.38 17.05 17.15
C GLU A 466 24.36 16.78 15.98
N TRP A 467 24.32 15.62 15.33
CA TRP A 467 25.08 15.37 14.11
C TRP A 467 24.33 14.52 13.07
N PHE A 468 23.07 14.86 12.80
CA PHE A 468 22.38 14.41 11.59
C PHE A 468 21.64 15.52 10.87
#